data_AF-A0A7C8CL47-F1
#
_entry.id   AF-A0A7C8CL47-F1
#
_cell.length_a   1.000
_cell.length_b   1.000
_cell.length_c   1.000
_cell.angle_alpha   90.00
_cell.angle_beta   90.00
_cell.angle_gamma   90.00
#
_symmetry.space_group_name_H-M   'P 1'
#
loop_
_entity.id
_entity.type
_entity.pdbx_description
1 polymer ?
#
loop_
_entity_poly.entity_id
_entity_poly.type
_entity_poly.pdbx_seq_one_letter_code
_entity_poly.pdbx_strand_id
1 'polypeptide(L)'
;METGRPVENPELDYSEKEKWVLPGPLGGHNWQAMSVDAEAGLVFIPVQQNSLIYGLSEEFKKTGLYKHNPGRWNLGIEMGRVVQHFVSNLGTWPLPQGFLRAFNPLTGEIAWDVEIPHYWNGGILGTAGGLVFQGDALGMFKAYDKDSGELLWEFNTYTSMLAPPITYQIDGVQYVSILTGSGGGDLFGGAPLPPVPDPATLTYNNYGRLLVFKLGGEAELEIPKARDRTIPVQVMADLSDPQIAYGEGQFHEYCAVCHGLAVRSGGTISDLRQMNEGTHQMFDQILLEGAYASKGMASFHDVLTPEDAVLIHEYIRARAHEDREVALGNQEQPRFTWMDSLED
;
A
#
# COMPACT_ATOMS: atom_id res chain seq x y z
N MET A 1 30.01 -17.15 -4.20
CA MET A 1 28.88 -17.82 -4.89
C MET A 1 29.41 -18.43 -6.18
N GLU A 2 29.60 -19.75 -6.25
CA GLU A 2 30.17 -20.42 -7.43
C GLU A 2 29.23 -20.43 -8.64
N THR A 3 27.91 -20.46 -8.42
CA THR A 3 26.90 -20.60 -9.49
C THR A 3 26.25 -19.29 -9.92
N GLY A 4 26.35 -18.23 -9.10
CA GLY A 4 25.58 -16.99 -9.29
C GLY A 4 24.06 -17.15 -9.15
N ARG A 5 23.56 -18.33 -8.75
CA ARG A 5 22.14 -18.60 -8.53
C ARG A 5 21.76 -18.37 -7.07
N PRO A 6 20.59 -17.78 -6.78
CA PRO A 6 20.04 -17.80 -5.42
C PRO A 6 19.95 -19.23 -4.88
N VAL A 7 20.23 -19.39 -3.59
CA VAL A 7 19.95 -20.64 -2.88
C VAL A 7 18.54 -20.51 -2.30
N GLU A 8 17.61 -21.28 -2.84
CA GLU A 8 16.20 -21.24 -2.43
C GLU A 8 16.05 -21.74 -0.99
N ASN A 9 15.23 -21.04 -0.19
CA ASN A 9 14.88 -21.49 1.16
C ASN A 9 13.66 -22.41 1.11
N PRO A 10 13.80 -23.73 1.34
CA PRO A 10 12.68 -24.67 1.27
C PRO A 10 11.59 -24.40 2.32
N GLU A 11 11.89 -23.67 3.40
CA GLU A 11 10.90 -23.32 4.43
C GLU A 11 9.85 -22.30 3.95
N LEU A 12 10.16 -21.59 2.86
CA LEU A 12 9.31 -20.59 2.22
C LEU A 12 8.53 -21.14 1.01
N ASP A 13 8.61 -22.45 0.74
CA ASP A 13 7.77 -23.10 -0.26
C ASP A 13 6.29 -23.04 0.17
N TYR A 14 5.48 -22.39 -0.67
CA TYR A 14 4.06 -22.18 -0.45
C TYR A 14 3.16 -23.08 -1.31
N SER A 15 3.71 -24.13 -1.91
CA SER A 15 2.97 -25.09 -2.73
C SER A 15 1.89 -25.84 -1.96
N GLU A 16 2.20 -26.25 -0.73
CA GLU A 16 1.28 -27.00 0.13
C GLU A 16 0.52 -26.10 1.11
N LYS A 17 1.24 -25.19 1.79
CA LYS A 17 0.70 -24.31 2.83
C LYS A 17 1.15 -22.88 2.60
N GLU A 18 0.30 -21.92 2.95
CA GLU A 18 0.61 -20.51 2.86
C GLU A 18 1.86 -20.10 3.67
N LYS A 19 2.66 -19.18 3.10
CA LYS A 19 3.92 -18.70 3.69
C LYS A 19 4.07 -17.19 3.56
N TRP A 20 4.56 -16.57 4.64
CA TRP A 20 5.06 -15.21 4.57
C TRP A 20 6.37 -15.19 3.80
N VAL A 21 6.40 -14.48 2.68
CA VAL A 21 7.61 -14.29 1.89
C VAL A 21 8.05 -12.83 2.00
N LEU A 22 9.34 -12.63 2.34
CA LEU A 22 9.97 -11.33 2.46
C LEU A 22 11.26 -11.31 1.61
N PRO A 23 11.41 -10.36 0.67
CA PRO A 23 10.41 -9.37 0.27
C PRO A 23 9.21 -10.01 -0.45
N GLY A 24 8.04 -9.40 -0.27
CA GLY A 24 6.83 -9.69 -1.05
C GLY A 24 6.85 -9.02 -2.43
N PRO A 25 5.70 -8.82 -3.08
CA PRO A 25 5.63 -8.36 -4.47
C PRO A 25 6.12 -6.92 -4.66
N LEU A 26 6.14 -6.13 -3.59
CA LEU A 26 6.69 -4.78 -3.62
C LEU A 26 8.23 -4.77 -3.60
N GLY A 27 8.89 -5.91 -3.36
CA GLY A 27 10.35 -6.02 -3.40
C GLY A 27 11.05 -5.46 -2.16
N GLY A 28 12.37 -5.66 -2.07
CA GLY A 28 13.22 -5.02 -1.06
C GLY A 28 13.58 -3.56 -1.40
N HIS A 29 13.29 -3.18 -2.65
CA HIS A 29 13.41 -1.88 -3.28
C HIS A 29 12.52 -1.93 -4.54
N ASN A 30 11.84 -0.85 -4.89
CA ASN A 30 10.95 -0.80 -6.06
C ASN A 30 11.35 0.35 -7.01
N TRP A 31 10.38 1.02 -7.64
CA TRP A 31 10.61 2.04 -8.66
C TRP A 31 11.14 3.39 -8.14
N GLN A 32 11.06 3.63 -6.83
CA GLN A 32 11.52 4.87 -6.22
C GLN A 32 13.02 5.01 -6.42
N ALA A 33 13.47 6.09 -7.04
CA ALA A 33 14.86 6.16 -7.51
C ALA A 33 15.87 6.08 -6.36
N MET A 34 16.86 5.20 -6.50
CA MET A 34 18.12 5.29 -5.75
C MET A 34 18.99 6.41 -6.32
N SER A 35 20.02 6.83 -5.59
CA SER A 35 21.03 7.77 -6.09
C SER A 35 22.44 7.24 -5.84
N VAL A 36 23.39 7.67 -6.67
CA VAL A 36 24.79 7.19 -6.65
C VAL A 36 25.71 8.38 -6.43
N ASP A 37 26.58 8.28 -5.44
CA ASP A 37 27.77 9.13 -5.31
C ASP A 37 29.00 8.32 -5.74
N ALA A 38 29.47 8.59 -6.95
CA ALA A 38 30.61 7.89 -7.54
C ALA A 38 31.95 8.26 -6.87
N GLU A 39 32.07 9.46 -6.28
CA GLU A 39 33.30 9.89 -5.60
C GLU A 39 33.44 9.20 -4.24
N ALA A 40 32.34 9.11 -3.49
CA ALA A 40 32.30 8.37 -2.23
C ALA A 40 32.22 6.84 -2.43
N GLY A 41 31.86 6.38 -3.63
CA GLY A 41 31.63 4.96 -3.91
C GLY A 41 30.39 4.41 -3.21
N LEU A 42 29.37 5.25 -2.99
CA LEU A 42 28.15 4.92 -2.25
C LEU A 42 26.91 4.96 -3.15
N VAL A 43 25.97 4.07 -2.87
CA VAL A 43 24.61 4.08 -3.41
C VAL A 43 23.64 4.29 -2.26
N PHE A 44 22.78 5.30 -2.37
CA PHE A 44 21.70 5.56 -1.43
C PHE A 44 20.41 4.93 -1.94
N ILE A 45 19.85 3.98 -1.18
CA ILE A 45 18.74 3.13 -1.59
C ILE A 45 17.55 3.33 -0.64
N PRO A 46 16.33 3.58 -1.17
CA PRO A 46 15.10 3.42 -0.42
C PRO A 46 14.83 1.93 -0.27
N VAL A 47 15.25 1.38 0.86
CA VAL A 47 15.08 -0.03 1.21
C VAL A 47 13.75 -0.19 1.94
N GLN A 48 13.08 -1.29 1.67
CA GLN A 48 11.85 -1.64 2.35
C GLN A 48 11.81 -3.12 2.67
N GLN A 49 11.14 -3.42 3.77
CA GLN A 49 10.76 -4.77 4.16
C GLN A 49 9.25 -4.76 4.16
N ASN A 50 8.64 -5.46 3.21
CA ASN A 50 7.20 -5.66 3.18
C ASN A 50 6.94 -7.07 2.68
N SER A 51 6.19 -7.84 3.47
CA SER A 51 5.89 -9.25 3.18
C SER A 51 4.53 -9.40 2.51
N LEU A 52 4.32 -10.50 1.81
CA LEU A 52 2.99 -10.99 1.44
C LEU A 52 2.86 -12.43 1.91
N ILE A 53 1.66 -12.83 2.29
CA ILE A 53 1.31 -14.23 2.52
C ILE A 53 0.95 -14.87 1.16
N TYR A 54 1.80 -15.78 0.69
CA TYR A 54 1.59 -16.50 -0.56
C TYR A 54 0.95 -17.86 -0.26
N GLY A 55 -0.07 -18.23 -1.04
CA GLY A 55 -0.63 -19.58 -1.06
C GLY A 55 -1.14 -19.87 -2.47
N LEU A 56 -1.00 -21.12 -2.94
CA LEU A 56 -1.58 -21.50 -4.24
C LEU A 56 -3.10 -21.52 -4.17
N SER A 57 -3.76 -21.16 -5.27
CA SER A 57 -5.21 -21.22 -5.35
C SER A 57 -5.74 -22.65 -5.19
N GLU A 58 -6.90 -22.80 -4.57
CA GLU A 58 -7.49 -24.13 -4.34
C GLU A 58 -7.81 -24.86 -5.65
N GLU A 59 -8.19 -24.13 -6.70
CA GLU A 59 -8.37 -24.69 -8.05
C GLU A 59 -7.07 -25.29 -8.58
N PHE A 60 -5.94 -24.56 -8.44
CA PHE A 60 -4.65 -25.04 -8.90
C PHE A 60 -4.19 -26.26 -8.10
N LYS A 61 -4.34 -26.27 -6.77
CA LYS A 61 -4.01 -27.44 -5.94
C LYS A 61 -4.80 -28.69 -6.35
N LYS A 62 -6.08 -28.54 -6.71
CA LYS A 62 -6.96 -29.66 -7.09
C LYS A 62 -6.72 -30.17 -8.50
N THR A 63 -6.43 -29.27 -9.44
CA THR A 63 -6.43 -29.60 -10.88
C THR A 63 -5.05 -29.58 -11.52
N GLY A 64 -4.07 -28.92 -10.90
CA GLY A 64 -2.78 -28.59 -11.50
C GLY A 64 -2.88 -27.58 -12.65
N LEU A 65 -4.04 -26.98 -12.89
CA LEU A 65 -4.28 -26.07 -14.00
C LEU A 65 -4.48 -24.64 -13.49
N TYR A 66 -3.75 -23.73 -14.10
CA TYR A 66 -3.97 -22.30 -13.91
C TYR A 66 -4.97 -21.79 -14.94
N LYS A 67 -6.06 -21.17 -14.47
CA LYS A 67 -7.08 -20.57 -15.34
C LYS A 67 -6.94 -19.05 -15.36
N HIS A 68 -6.78 -18.50 -16.57
CA HIS A 68 -6.87 -17.06 -16.77
C HIS A 68 -8.33 -16.60 -16.64
N ASN A 69 -8.58 -15.63 -15.77
CA ASN A 69 -9.88 -15.03 -15.55
C ASN A 69 -9.81 -13.53 -15.92
N PRO A 70 -10.54 -13.09 -16.96
CA PRO A 70 -10.57 -11.68 -17.36
C PRO A 70 -11.02 -10.75 -16.22
N GLY A 71 -10.67 -9.47 -16.30
CA GLY A 71 -11.14 -8.44 -15.35
C GLY A 71 -10.50 -8.47 -13.97
N ARG A 72 -9.60 -9.43 -13.68
CA ARG A 72 -8.86 -9.52 -12.41
C ARG A 72 -7.37 -9.79 -12.57
N TRP A 73 -6.65 -9.72 -11.46
CA TRP A 73 -5.23 -10.08 -11.41
C TRP A 73 -5.04 -11.59 -11.52
N ASN A 74 -4.12 -11.99 -12.40
CA ASN A 74 -3.92 -13.38 -12.78
C ASN A 74 -2.56 -13.89 -12.24
N LEU A 75 -2.46 -13.98 -10.90
CA LEU A 75 -1.19 -14.18 -10.19
C LEU A 75 -0.79 -15.64 -9.95
N GLY A 76 -1.72 -16.59 -10.08
CA GLY A 76 -1.48 -18.00 -9.71
C GLY A 76 -1.45 -18.26 -8.20
N ILE A 77 -1.88 -17.30 -7.39
CA ILE A 77 -2.00 -17.40 -5.92
C ILE A 77 -3.44 -17.15 -5.48
N GLU A 78 -3.77 -17.59 -4.27
CA GLU A 78 -5.10 -17.47 -3.67
C GLU A 78 -5.36 -16.02 -3.21
N MET A 79 -6.02 -15.25 -4.08
CA MET A 79 -6.38 -13.86 -3.78
C MET A 79 -7.71 -13.75 -3.06
N GLY A 80 -8.71 -14.57 -3.40
CA GLY A 80 -10.02 -14.58 -2.74
C GLY A 80 -9.93 -14.71 -1.21
N ARG A 81 -9.01 -15.55 -0.71
CA ARG A 81 -8.80 -15.81 0.73
C ARG A 81 -7.58 -15.09 1.33
N VAL A 82 -7.01 -14.10 0.66
CA VAL A 82 -5.75 -13.46 1.12
C VAL A 82 -5.87 -12.87 2.53
N VAL A 83 -7.02 -12.29 2.88
CA VAL A 83 -7.26 -11.75 4.24
C VAL A 83 -7.38 -12.87 5.27
N GLN A 84 -8.06 -13.97 4.95
CA GLN A 84 -8.08 -15.16 5.81
C GLN A 84 -6.66 -15.68 6.07
N HIS A 85 -5.86 -15.87 5.02
CA HIS A 85 -4.47 -16.31 5.15
C HIS A 85 -3.63 -15.35 5.99
N PHE A 86 -3.84 -14.04 5.84
CA PHE A 86 -3.20 -13.02 6.64
C PHE A 86 -3.54 -13.18 8.13
N VAL A 87 -4.83 -13.17 8.48
CA VAL A 87 -5.25 -13.17 9.89
C VAL A 87 -4.95 -14.50 10.59
N SER A 88 -5.08 -15.63 9.89
CA SER A 88 -4.71 -16.95 10.41
C SER A 88 -3.20 -17.08 10.69
N ASN A 89 -2.37 -16.23 10.08
CA ASN A 89 -0.91 -16.23 10.23
C ASN A 89 -0.38 -14.91 10.85
N LEU A 90 -1.24 -14.13 11.52
CA LEU A 90 -0.87 -12.82 12.08
C LEU A 90 0.25 -12.91 13.11
N GLY A 91 0.28 -14.00 13.90
CA GLY A 91 1.28 -14.21 14.95
C GLY A 91 2.72 -14.36 14.46
N THR A 92 2.93 -14.57 13.15
CA THR A 92 4.25 -14.67 12.53
C THR A 92 4.46 -13.64 11.41
N TRP A 93 3.58 -12.64 11.31
CA TRP A 93 3.66 -11.60 10.28
C TRP A 93 4.97 -10.81 10.38
N PRO A 94 5.83 -10.82 9.34
CA PRO A 94 7.01 -9.97 9.29
C PRO A 94 6.56 -8.51 9.17
N LEU A 95 6.77 -7.74 10.23
CA LEU A 95 6.35 -6.34 10.31
C LEU A 95 6.99 -5.51 9.18
N PRO A 96 6.19 -4.73 8.44
CA PRO A 96 6.74 -3.86 7.42
C PRO A 96 7.63 -2.74 8.00
N GLN A 97 8.79 -2.52 7.39
CA GLN A 97 9.77 -1.49 7.78
C GLN A 97 10.37 -0.79 6.56
N GLY A 98 10.85 0.44 6.74
CA GLY A 98 11.55 1.20 5.70
C GLY A 98 12.89 1.72 6.19
N PHE A 99 13.85 1.81 5.26
CA PHE A 99 15.19 2.30 5.56
C PHE A 99 15.72 3.19 4.42
N LEU A 100 16.42 4.25 4.80
CA LEU A 100 17.35 4.96 3.92
C LEU A 100 18.74 4.35 4.13
N ARG A 101 19.26 3.66 3.12
CA ARG A 101 20.51 2.91 3.23
C ARG A 101 21.62 3.50 2.37
N ALA A 102 22.80 3.72 2.93
CA ALA A 102 24.02 3.90 2.16
C ALA A 102 24.78 2.58 2.04
N PHE A 103 24.99 2.14 0.81
CA PHE A 103 25.58 0.86 0.47
C PHE A 103 26.81 1.05 -0.43
N ASN A 104 27.92 0.39 -0.12
CA ASN A 104 29.07 0.33 -0.99
C ASN A 104 28.96 -0.91 -1.91
N PRO A 105 28.70 -0.73 -3.22
CA PRO A 105 28.49 -1.86 -4.13
C PRO A 105 29.76 -2.63 -4.47
N LEU A 106 30.95 -2.07 -4.21
CA LEU A 106 32.22 -2.73 -4.47
C LEU A 106 32.63 -3.66 -3.34
N THR A 107 32.31 -3.31 -2.09
CA THR A 107 32.63 -4.12 -0.91
C THR A 107 31.45 -4.97 -0.44
N GLY A 108 30.22 -4.56 -0.76
CA GLY A 108 29.00 -5.18 -0.24
C GLY A 108 28.65 -4.73 1.18
N GLU A 109 29.31 -3.69 1.70
CA GLU A 109 29.11 -3.20 3.06
C GLU A 109 28.05 -2.10 3.13
N ILE A 110 27.31 -2.08 4.24
CA ILE A 110 26.42 -0.98 4.60
C ILE A 110 27.25 0.06 5.35
N ALA A 111 27.36 1.27 4.79
CA ALA A 111 28.08 2.36 5.44
C ALA A 111 27.28 2.91 6.62
N TRP A 112 25.98 3.12 6.39
CA TRP A 112 24.99 3.47 7.40
C TRP A 112 23.58 3.10 6.92
N ASP A 113 22.65 3.00 7.86
CA ASP A 113 21.26 2.61 7.61
C ASP A 113 20.36 3.37 8.58
N VAL A 114 19.43 4.18 8.06
CA VAL A 114 18.52 5.00 8.86
C VAL A 114 17.12 4.43 8.72
N GLU A 115 16.52 3.98 9.82
CA GLU A 115 15.11 3.61 9.82
C GLU A 115 14.25 4.85 9.54
N ILE A 116 13.39 4.74 8.53
CA ILE A 116 12.45 5.78 8.13
C ILE A 116 11.03 5.26 8.38
N PRO A 117 10.08 6.14 8.73
CA PRO A 117 8.75 5.68 9.09
C PRO A 117 8.07 5.09 7.85
N HIS A 118 7.32 3.99 8.06
CA HIS A 118 6.65 3.23 7.00
C HIS A 118 7.64 2.57 6.01
N TYR A 119 7.18 1.61 5.20
CA TYR A 119 8.01 0.93 4.21
C TYR A 119 8.01 1.63 2.84
N TRP A 120 6.87 2.20 2.44
CA TRP A 120 6.63 2.78 1.11
C TRP A 120 7.08 4.25 0.99
N ASN A 121 8.39 4.51 1.05
CA ASN A 121 8.97 5.86 1.02
C ASN A 121 9.47 6.29 -0.37
N GLY A 122 9.81 7.56 -0.52
CA GLY A 122 10.17 8.16 -1.79
C GLY A 122 11.61 7.95 -2.25
N GLY A 123 11.85 8.32 -3.50
CA GLY A 123 13.17 8.28 -4.11
C GLY A 123 14.15 9.27 -3.47
N ILE A 124 15.42 9.15 -3.82
CA ILE A 124 16.52 9.82 -3.15
C ILE A 124 17.29 10.71 -4.12
N LEU A 125 17.82 11.82 -3.60
CA LEU A 125 18.79 12.69 -4.27
C LEU A 125 20.03 12.90 -3.39
N GLY A 126 21.16 12.31 -3.77
CA GLY A 126 22.48 12.67 -3.24
C GLY A 126 23.08 13.88 -3.97
N THR A 127 23.86 14.71 -3.26
CA THR A 127 24.50 15.91 -3.81
C THR A 127 25.97 16.02 -3.40
N ALA A 128 26.78 16.70 -4.22
CA ALA A 128 28.19 17.00 -3.92
C ALA A 128 28.37 17.90 -2.68
N GLY A 129 27.30 18.55 -2.20
CA GLY A 129 27.30 19.36 -0.98
C GLY A 129 27.28 18.56 0.32
N GLY A 130 27.41 17.22 0.25
CA GLY A 130 27.37 16.35 1.44
C GLY A 130 25.97 16.06 1.95
N LEU A 131 24.93 16.26 1.13
CA LEU A 131 23.53 16.05 1.51
C LEU A 131 22.86 14.95 0.70
N VAL A 132 21.98 14.20 1.36
CA VAL A 132 21.05 13.22 0.79
C VAL A 132 19.62 13.64 1.12
N PHE A 133 18.78 13.86 0.12
CA PHE A 133 17.39 14.28 0.28
C PHE A 133 16.43 13.11 0.03
N GLN A 134 15.37 13.01 0.84
CA GLN A 134 14.31 12.01 0.65
C GLN A 134 12.97 12.53 1.21
N GLY A 135 11.88 12.24 0.51
CA GLY A 135 10.52 12.39 1.06
C GLY A 135 9.98 11.07 1.60
N ASP A 136 9.28 11.10 2.74
CA ASP A 136 8.72 9.91 3.37
C ASP A 136 7.19 9.77 3.25
N ALA A 137 6.67 8.59 3.61
CA ALA A 137 5.25 8.28 3.53
C ALA A 137 4.39 9.08 4.53
N LEU A 138 4.98 9.60 5.60
CA LEU A 138 4.31 10.42 6.62
C LEU A 138 4.31 11.90 6.26
N GLY A 139 4.87 12.25 5.10
CA GLY A 139 4.82 13.59 4.52
C GLY A 139 5.98 14.48 4.94
N MET A 140 7.05 13.94 5.52
CA MET A 140 8.25 14.71 5.82
C MET A 140 9.22 14.68 4.65
N PHE A 141 9.71 15.85 4.26
CA PHE A 141 10.83 15.99 3.34
C PHE A 141 12.08 16.28 4.16
N LYS A 142 13.09 15.42 4.03
CA LYS A 142 14.26 15.37 4.92
C LYS A 142 15.56 15.51 4.14
N ALA A 143 16.56 16.09 4.78
CA ALA A 143 17.94 16.14 4.31
C ALA A 143 18.85 15.52 5.37
N TYR A 144 19.70 14.60 4.93
CA TYR A 144 20.61 13.84 5.77
C TYR A 144 22.06 14.15 5.38
N ASP A 145 22.97 14.07 6.35
CA ASP A 145 24.40 14.03 6.11
C ASP A 145 24.75 12.78 5.29
N LYS A 146 25.52 12.98 4.22
CA LYS A 146 25.85 11.93 3.27
C LYS A 146 26.71 10.82 3.86
N ASP A 147 27.60 11.17 4.78
CA ASP A 147 28.65 10.26 5.25
C ASP A 147 28.21 9.48 6.49
N SER A 148 27.29 10.04 7.28
CA SER A 148 26.82 9.45 8.53
C SER A 148 25.33 9.05 8.54
N GLY A 149 24.51 9.61 7.65
CA GLY A 149 23.05 9.46 7.70
C GLY A 149 22.38 10.31 8.79
N GLU A 150 23.10 11.23 9.44
CA GLU A 150 22.52 12.14 10.44
C GLU A 150 21.43 13.03 9.82
N LEU A 151 20.26 13.14 10.46
CA LEU A 151 19.21 14.06 10.03
C LEU A 151 19.63 15.51 10.30
N LEU A 152 19.77 16.31 9.25
CA LEU A 152 20.21 17.72 9.35
C LEU A 152 19.06 18.72 9.21
N TRP A 153 18.03 18.35 8.47
CA TRP A 153 16.87 19.22 8.21
C TRP A 153 15.64 18.40 7.84
N GLU A 154 14.47 18.91 8.23
CA GLU A 154 13.19 18.36 7.83
C GLU A 154 12.12 19.42 7.66
N PHE A 155 11.11 19.11 6.84
CA PHE A 155 9.94 19.95 6.60
C PHE A 155 8.69 19.11 6.38
N ASN A 156 7.60 19.44 7.07
CA ASN A 156 6.33 18.74 6.92
C ASN A 156 5.56 19.26 5.70
N THR A 157 5.41 18.42 4.70
CA THR A 157 4.66 18.70 3.46
C THR A 157 3.18 18.32 3.56
N TYR A 158 2.80 17.62 4.65
CA TYR A 158 1.47 17.09 4.90
C TYR A 158 0.94 16.15 3.81
N THR A 159 1.80 15.63 2.92
CA THR A 159 1.43 14.72 1.84
C THR A 159 2.56 13.73 1.63
N SER A 160 2.26 12.44 1.55
CA SER A 160 3.25 11.39 1.29
C SER A 160 4.01 11.66 0.00
N MET A 161 5.27 11.22 -0.09
CA MET A 161 6.11 11.43 -1.27
C MET A 161 6.70 10.12 -1.76
N LEU A 162 6.51 9.83 -3.06
CA LEU A 162 7.14 8.68 -3.73
C LEU A 162 8.20 9.09 -4.76
N ALA A 163 8.02 10.25 -5.38
CA ALA A 163 8.94 10.76 -6.39
C ALA A 163 10.31 11.13 -5.78
N PRO A 164 11.41 10.97 -6.54
CA PRO A 164 12.70 11.49 -6.10
C PRO A 164 12.71 13.02 -6.15
N PRO A 165 13.47 13.68 -5.25
CA PRO A 165 13.80 15.08 -5.40
C PRO A 165 14.70 15.31 -6.62
N ILE A 166 14.68 16.53 -7.16
CA ILE A 166 15.67 17.01 -8.12
C ILE A 166 16.27 18.33 -7.62
N THR A 167 17.50 18.65 -8.06
CA THR A 167 18.12 19.95 -7.80
C THR A 167 18.59 20.61 -9.10
N TYR A 168 18.50 21.93 -9.16
CA TYR A 168 18.89 22.73 -10.32
C TYR A 168 19.25 24.16 -9.88
N GLN A 169 19.77 24.95 -10.81
CA GLN A 169 20.17 26.33 -10.55
C GLN A 169 19.47 27.30 -11.51
N ILE A 170 19.02 28.45 -10.99
CA ILE A 170 18.52 29.58 -11.77
C ILE A 170 19.21 30.84 -11.26
N ASP A 171 19.85 31.60 -12.15
CA ASP A 171 20.52 32.88 -11.85
C ASP A 171 21.46 32.84 -10.63
N GLY A 172 22.22 31.74 -10.49
CA GLY A 172 23.16 31.56 -9.37
C GLY A 172 22.54 31.03 -8.08
N VAL A 173 21.23 30.84 -8.03
CA VAL A 173 20.52 30.29 -6.87
C VAL A 173 20.20 28.82 -7.10
N GLN A 174 20.62 27.96 -6.17
CA GLN A 174 20.28 26.54 -6.18
C GLN A 174 18.88 26.31 -5.59
N TYR A 175 18.13 25.42 -6.23
CA TYR A 175 16.81 24.98 -5.82
C TYR A 175 16.79 23.47 -5.66
N VAL A 176 15.98 22.97 -4.75
CA VAL A 176 15.63 21.55 -4.60
C VAL A 176 14.11 21.45 -4.74
N SER A 177 13.62 20.57 -5.60
CA SER A 177 12.17 20.40 -5.79
C SER A 177 11.75 18.94 -5.70
N ILE A 178 10.53 18.72 -5.21
CA ILE A 178 9.94 17.39 -5.09
C ILE A 178 8.46 17.44 -5.46
N LEU A 179 7.99 16.37 -6.11
CA LEU A 179 6.57 16.12 -6.31
C LEU A 179 6.02 15.36 -5.10
N THR A 180 5.01 15.93 -4.48
CA THR A 180 4.23 15.28 -3.42
C THR A 180 3.10 14.47 -4.03
N GLY A 181 2.80 13.33 -3.42
CA GLY A 181 1.75 12.41 -3.84
C GLY A 181 2.07 10.96 -3.48
N SER A 182 1.06 10.26 -2.98
CA SER A 182 1.09 8.80 -2.82
C SER A 182 0.42 8.09 -4.00
N GLY A 183 0.61 6.77 -4.08
CA GLY A 183 0.06 5.89 -5.11
C GLY A 183 0.99 4.73 -5.41
N GLY A 184 0.99 4.31 -6.67
CA GLY A 184 1.79 3.17 -7.13
C GLY A 184 1.21 1.82 -6.71
N GLY A 185 2.05 0.78 -6.68
CA GLY A 185 1.62 -0.61 -6.46
C GLY A 185 1.05 -0.91 -5.07
N ASP A 186 1.38 -0.12 -4.06
CA ASP A 186 0.94 -0.35 -2.67
C ASP A 186 -0.53 -0.02 -2.41
N LEU A 187 -1.25 0.54 -3.41
CA LEU A 187 -2.71 0.68 -3.35
C LEU A 187 -3.41 -0.65 -3.03
N PHE A 188 -2.81 -1.75 -3.47
CA PHE A 188 -3.26 -3.10 -3.19
C PHE A 188 -3.29 -3.41 -1.69
N GLY A 189 -2.26 -3.02 -0.92
CA GLY A 189 -2.17 -3.30 0.51
C GLY A 189 -3.24 -2.57 1.33
N GLY A 190 -3.62 -1.36 0.89
CA GLY A 190 -4.64 -0.57 1.54
C GLY A 190 -4.14 0.21 2.76
N ALA A 191 -5.03 0.51 3.70
CA ALA A 191 -4.64 1.15 4.96
C ALA A 191 -3.92 0.14 5.87
N PRO A 192 -2.75 0.50 6.43
CA PRO A 192 -1.97 -0.42 7.24
C PRO A 192 -2.71 -0.87 8.50
N LEU A 193 -2.24 -1.99 9.06
CA LEU A 193 -2.61 -2.44 10.40
C LEU A 193 -1.54 -2.00 11.40
N PRO A 194 -1.92 -1.66 12.65
CA PRO A 194 -0.96 -1.43 13.72
C PRO A 194 0.02 -2.62 13.85
N PRO A 195 1.30 -2.37 14.17
CA PRO A 195 1.89 -1.08 14.55
C PRO A 195 2.39 -0.23 13.37
N VAL A 196 2.12 -0.60 12.11
CA VAL A 196 2.60 0.16 10.95
C VAL A 196 1.91 1.55 10.93
N PRO A 197 2.67 2.67 10.91
CA PRO A 197 2.07 4.00 10.97
C PRO A 197 1.21 4.33 9.75
N ASP A 198 0.13 5.09 9.95
CA ASP A 198 -0.68 5.58 8.85
C ASP A 198 0.13 6.57 7.97
N PRO A 199 0.15 6.42 6.63
CA PRO A 199 0.72 7.42 5.74
C PRO A 199 -0.08 8.72 5.80
N ALA A 200 0.57 9.83 5.43
CA ALA A 200 -0.06 11.15 5.41
C ALA A 200 -1.34 11.20 4.57
N THR A 201 -1.51 10.35 3.56
CA THR A 201 -2.75 10.28 2.75
C THR A 201 -3.99 9.86 3.53
N LEU A 202 -3.83 9.09 4.61
CA LEU A 202 -4.92 8.73 5.51
C LEU A 202 -5.26 9.86 6.50
N THR A 203 -4.30 10.75 6.77
CA THR A 203 -4.49 11.86 7.70
C THR A 203 -4.91 13.16 7.01
N TYR A 204 -4.30 13.52 5.89
CA TYR A 204 -4.41 14.83 5.25
C TYR A 204 -4.92 14.77 3.80
N ASN A 205 -5.33 13.60 3.30
CA ASN A 205 -5.60 13.32 1.88
C ASN A 205 -4.35 13.39 0.97
N ASN A 206 -4.53 13.06 -0.30
CA ASN A 206 -3.47 13.00 -1.30
C ASN A 206 -3.54 14.22 -2.23
N TYR A 207 -2.90 15.33 -1.86
CA TYR A 207 -2.88 16.55 -2.67
C TYR A 207 -1.58 16.67 -3.47
N GLY A 208 -1.63 16.33 -4.76
CA GLY A 208 -0.46 16.45 -5.63
C GLY A 208 0.02 17.90 -5.76
N ARG A 209 1.25 18.18 -5.32
CA ARG A 209 1.89 19.50 -5.40
C ARG A 209 3.35 19.38 -5.83
N LEU A 210 3.84 20.38 -6.56
CA LEU A 210 5.28 20.62 -6.74
C LEU A 210 5.75 21.56 -5.63
N LEU A 211 6.63 21.08 -4.77
CA LEU A 211 7.27 21.91 -3.74
C LEU A 211 8.69 22.24 -4.18
N VAL A 212 9.11 23.50 -3.97
CA VAL A 212 10.42 24.01 -4.35
C VAL A 212 11.04 24.75 -3.19
N PHE A 213 12.25 24.34 -2.81
CA PHE A 213 13.01 24.83 -1.68
C PHE A 213 14.28 25.55 -2.16
N LYS A 214 14.68 26.59 -1.43
CA LYS A 214 15.98 27.25 -1.55
C LYS A 214 16.41 27.78 -0.19
N LEU A 215 17.69 28.13 -0.04
CA LEU A 215 18.17 28.82 1.15
C LEU A 215 17.45 30.17 1.32
N GLY A 216 17.00 30.46 2.55
CA GLY A 216 16.26 31.68 2.88
C GLY A 216 14.87 31.77 2.23
N GLY A 217 14.28 30.64 1.80
CA GLY A 217 12.88 30.62 1.35
C GLY A 217 11.92 30.84 2.52
N GLU A 218 10.97 31.75 2.36
CA GLU A 218 10.00 32.15 3.39
C GLU A 218 8.54 31.82 3.00
N ALA A 219 8.33 31.07 1.91
CA ALA A 219 6.99 30.67 1.50
C ALA A 219 6.38 29.70 2.53
N GLU A 220 5.16 30.00 2.96
CA GLU A 220 4.42 29.16 3.90
C GLU A 220 3.58 28.11 3.16
N LEU A 221 3.46 26.92 3.75
CA LEU A 221 2.58 25.86 3.28
C LEU A 221 1.34 25.80 4.16
N GLU A 222 0.16 25.90 3.55
CA GLU A 222 -1.10 25.75 4.28
C GLU A 222 -1.23 24.33 4.84
N ILE A 223 -1.53 24.25 6.14
CA ILE A 223 -1.79 22.99 6.84
C ILE A 223 -3.14 22.44 6.37
N PRO A 224 -3.19 21.27 5.72
CA PRO A 224 -4.45 20.68 5.28
C PRO A 224 -5.31 20.27 6.47
N LYS A 225 -6.64 20.29 6.28
CA LYS A 225 -7.55 19.72 7.26
C LYS A 225 -7.36 18.21 7.35
N ALA A 226 -7.49 17.69 8.57
CA ALA A 226 -7.55 16.25 8.78
C ALA A 226 -8.73 15.65 7.99
N ARG A 227 -8.49 14.48 7.42
CA ARG A 227 -9.48 13.70 6.67
C ARG A 227 -10.54 13.16 7.63
N ASP A 228 -11.80 13.33 7.26
CA ASP A 228 -12.89 12.62 7.91
C ASP A 228 -12.84 11.14 7.50
N ARG A 229 -12.77 10.26 8.49
CA ARG A 229 -12.73 8.80 8.33
C ARG A 229 -13.95 8.14 8.98
N THR A 230 -14.97 8.92 9.32
CA THR A 230 -16.18 8.43 9.98
C THR A 230 -16.90 7.44 9.06
N ILE A 231 -17.13 6.24 9.57
CA ILE A 231 -17.89 5.21 8.84
C ILE A 231 -19.39 5.41 9.13
N PRO A 232 -20.22 5.67 8.11
CA PRO A 232 -21.67 5.82 8.28
C PRO A 232 -22.32 4.53 8.79
N VAL A 233 -23.49 4.67 9.43
CA VAL A 233 -24.32 3.51 9.80
C VAL A 233 -24.71 2.75 8.55
N GLN A 234 -24.55 1.42 8.59
CA GLN A 234 -24.90 0.53 7.49
C GLN A 234 -26.30 -0.04 7.68
N VAL A 235 -27.02 -0.24 6.58
CA VAL A 235 -28.23 -1.06 6.56
C VAL A 235 -27.80 -2.46 6.16
N MET A 236 -27.91 -3.41 7.09
CA MET A 236 -27.47 -4.79 6.87
C MET A 236 -28.60 -5.61 6.21
N ALA A 237 -28.27 -6.39 5.19
CA ALA A 237 -29.17 -7.41 4.67
C ALA A 237 -29.18 -8.66 5.57
N ASP A 238 -30.26 -9.45 5.48
CA ASP A 238 -30.37 -10.77 6.12
C ASP A 238 -29.72 -11.82 5.20
N LEU A 239 -28.38 -11.89 5.24
CA LEU A 239 -27.57 -12.86 4.50
C LEU A 239 -26.86 -13.81 5.46
N SER A 240 -26.63 -15.04 5.02
CA SER A 240 -25.81 -15.99 5.77
C SER A 240 -24.32 -15.71 5.63
N ASP A 241 -23.52 -16.11 6.63
CA ASP A 241 -22.06 -15.96 6.60
C ASP A 241 -21.42 -16.53 5.31
N PRO A 242 -21.81 -17.71 4.80
CA PRO A 242 -21.29 -18.21 3.51
C PRO A 242 -21.59 -17.30 2.31
N GLN A 243 -22.70 -16.57 2.32
CA GLN A 243 -23.01 -15.60 1.26
C GLN A 243 -22.09 -14.38 1.35
N ILE A 244 -21.84 -13.89 2.56
CA ILE A 244 -20.88 -12.80 2.80
C ILE A 244 -19.45 -13.24 2.43
N ALA A 245 -19.06 -14.47 2.77
CA ALA A 245 -17.78 -15.07 2.41
C ALA A 245 -17.59 -15.17 0.89
N TYR A 246 -18.65 -15.51 0.16
CA TYR A 246 -18.60 -15.48 -1.30
C TYR A 246 -18.34 -14.06 -1.83
N GLY A 247 -19.08 -13.06 -1.31
CA GLY A 247 -18.88 -11.65 -1.65
C GLY A 247 -17.48 -11.13 -1.33
N GLU A 248 -16.92 -11.55 -0.19
CA GLU A 248 -15.53 -11.30 0.19
C GLU A 248 -14.55 -11.83 -0.86
N GLY A 249 -14.73 -13.07 -1.31
CA GLY A 249 -13.88 -13.67 -2.33
C GLY A 249 -13.90 -12.89 -3.63
N GLN A 250 -15.09 -12.51 -4.11
CA GLN A 250 -15.23 -11.69 -5.31
C GLN A 250 -14.60 -10.30 -5.12
N PHE A 251 -14.78 -9.67 -3.95
CA PHE A 251 -14.17 -8.37 -3.66
C PHE A 251 -12.65 -8.43 -3.73
N HIS A 252 -12.01 -9.45 -3.15
CA HIS A 252 -10.55 -9.57 -3.18
C HIS A 252 -9.99 -9.86 -4.58
N GLU A 253 -10.75 -10.59 -5.39
CA GLU A 253 -10.38 -10.90 -6.77
C GLU A 253 -10.48 -9.67 -7.69
N TYR A 254 -11.54 -8.85 -7.57
CA TYR A 254 -11.84 -7.78 -8.54
C TYR A 254 -11.62 -6.36 -8.02
N CYS A 255 -11.73 -6.12 -6.71
CA CYS A 255 -11.87 -4.76 -6.17
C CYS A 255 -10.70 -4.35 -5.27
N ALA A 256 -10.12 -5.29 -4.52
CA ALA A 256 -9.15 -4.98 -3.46
C ALA A 256 -7.85 -4.35 -3.98
N VAL A 257 -7.46 -4.61 -5.22
CA VAL A 257 -6.30 -3.96 -5.86
C VAL A 257 -6.40 -2.42 -5.86
N CYS A 258 -7.61 -1.88 -5.91
CA CYS A 258 -7.83 -0.43 -5.88
C CYS A 258 -8.40 0.03 -4.53
N HIS A 259 -9.27 -0.75 -3.90
CA HIS A 259 -10.00 -0.35 -2.69
C HIS A 259 -9.37 -0.89 -1.39
N GLY A 260 -8.24 -1.60 -1.49
CA GLY A 260 -7.49 -2.17 -0.38
C GLY A 260 -8.05 -3.49 0.16
N LEU A 261 -7.18 -4.30 0.74
CA LEU A 261 -7.57 -5.53 1.44
C LEU A 261 -8.54 -5.25 2.59
N ALA A 262 -9.48 -6.16 2.84
CA ALA A 262 -10.52 -6.01 3.85
C ALA A 262 -11.34 -4.69 3.73
N VAL A 263 -11.43 -4.15 2.50
CA VAL A 263 -12.11 -2.89 2.15
C VAL A 263 -11.45 -1.66 2.81
N ARG A 264 -10.18 -1.77 3.20
CA ARG A 264 -9.42 -0.69 3.84
C ARG A 264 -8.62 0.07 2.81
N SER A 265 -9.17 1.12 2.21
CA SER A 265 -8.41 1.94 1.24
C SER A 265 -7.21 2.65 1.88
N GLY A 266 -6.06 2.69 1.17
CA GLY A 266 -4.86 3.46 1.55
C GLY A 266 -4.99 4.99 1.38
N GLY A 267 -6.18 5.46 1.00
CA GLY A 267 -6.54 6.87 1.00
C GLY A 267 -6.38 7.62 -0.32
N THR A 268 -5.75 7.01 -1.33
CA THR A 268 -5.67 7.59 -2.68
C THR A 268 -6.93 7.30 -3.51
N ILE A 269 -7.54 6.12 -3.30
CA ILE A 269 -8.83 5.73 -3.88
C ILE A 269 -9.92 5.82 -2.80
N SER A 270 -11.18 5.93 -3.18
CA SER A 270 -12.31 5.97 -2.24
C SER A 270 -12.33 4.75 -1.31
N ASP A 271 -12.56 5.00 -0.03
CA ASP A 271 -12.81 3.97 0.97
C ASP A 271 -14.29 3.57 0.91
N LEU A 272 -14.58 2.35 0.44
CA LEU A 272 -15.96 1.93 0.21
C LEU A 272 -16.74 1.74 1.51
N ARG A 273 -16.07 1.64 2.66
CA ARG A 273 -16.76 1.63 3.96
C ARG A 273 -17.45 2.96 4.27
N GLN A 274 -17.01 4.05 3.62
CA GLN A 274 -17.54 5.40 3.82
C GLN A 274 -18.56 5.81 2.75
N MET A 275 -19.14 4.86 2.02
CA MET A 275 -20.20 5.16 1.05
C MET A 275 -21.37 5.89 1.72
N ASN A 276 -21.86 6.94 1.06
CA ASN A 276 -23.10 7.60 1.45
C ASN A 276 -24.31 6.88 0.84
N GLU A 277 -25.51 7.21 1.30
CA GLU A 277 -26.75 6.58 0.85
C GLU A 277 -26.94 6.62 -0.67
N GLY A 278 -26.62 7.74 -1.32
CA GLY A 278 -26.70 7.87 -2.77
C GLY A 278 -25.73 6.93 -3.50
N THR A 279 -24.50 6.78 -3.00
CA THR A 279 -23.54 5.81 -3.55
C THR A 279 -24.01 4.37 -3.35
N HIS A 280 -24.61 4.05 -2.20
CA HIS A 280 -25.23 2.73 -1.99
C HIS A 280 -26.38 2.47 -2.97
N GLN A 281 -27.25 3.45 -3.21
CA GLN A 281 -28.36 3.32 -4.17
C GLN A 281 -27.89 3.17 -5.62
N MET A 282 -26.72 3.70 -5.94
CA MET A 282 -26.11 3.65 -7.27
C MET A 282 -25.09 2.52 -7.46
N PHE A 283 -24.99 1.57 -6.51
CA PHE A 283 -23.88 0.62 -6.48
C PHE A 283 -23.80 -0.22 -7.77
N ASP A 284 -24.92 -0.77 -8.23
CA ASP A 284 -24.98 -1.57 -9.47
C ASP A 284 -24.68 -0.73 -10.71
N GLN A 285 -25.17 0.51 -10.76
CA GLN A 285 -24.88 1.41 -11.88
C GLN A 285 -23.40 1.79 -11.93
N ILE A 286 -22.74 1.90 -10.77
CA ILE A 286 -21.31 2.16 -10.69
C ILE A 286 -20.52 0.92 -11.12
N LEU A 287 -20.82 -0.25 -10.53
CA LEU A 287 -20.03 -1.47 -10.69
C LEU A 287 -20.27 -2.15 -12.05
N LEU A 288 -21.52 -2.25 -12.48
CA LEU A 288 -21.90 -2.98 -13.70
C LEU A 288 -22.12 -2.03 -14.87
N GLU A 289 -22.79 -0.89 -14.69
CA GLU A 289 -23.12 0.00 -15.81
C GLU A 289 -22.06 1.06 -16.11
N GLY A 290 -21.00 1.16 -15.30
CA GLY A 290 -19.88 2.05 -15.53
C GLY A 290 -20.20 3.53 -15.30
N ALA A 291 -21.13 3.86 -14.41
CA ALA A 291 -21.52 5.24 -14.10
C ALA A 291 -20.33 6.12 -13.70
N TYR A 292 -19.26 5.53 -13.14
CA TYR A 292 -18.02 6.21 -12.75
C TYR A 292 -16.81 5.89 -13.65
N ALA A 293 -17.02 5.35 -14.87
CA ALA A 293 -15.94 5.05 -15.81
C ALA A 293 -15.06 6.27 -16.13
N SER A 294 -15.65 7.46 -16.28
CA SER A 294 -14.89 8.70 -16.52
C SER A 294 -14.04 9.16 -15.32
N LYS A 295 -14.26 8.57 -14.13
CA LYS A 295 -13.47 8.80 -12.91
C LYS A 295 -12.44 7.69 -12.68
N GLY A 296 -12.32 6.74 -13.61
CA GLY A 296 -11.39 5.61 -13.52
C GLY A 296 -11.95 4.36 -12.82
N MET A 297 -13.23 4.33 -12.43
CA MET A 297 -13.88 3.11 -11.91
C MET A 297 -14.40 2.27 -13.08
N ALA A 298 -13.79 1.11 -13.31
CA ALA A 298 -14.18 0.22 -14.40
C ALA A 298 -15.60 -0.36 -14.20
N SER A 299 -16.26 -0.65 -15.33
CA SER A 299 -17.42 -1.54 -15.35
C SER A 299 -16.94 -2.99 -15.34
N PHE A 300 -17.66 -3.85 -14.62
CA PHE A 300 -17.37 -5.27 -14.49
C PHE A 300 -18.50 -6.16 -15.03
N HIS A 301 -19.41 -5.63 -15.85
CA HIS A 301 -20.58 -6.39 -16.36
C HIS A 301 -20.21 -7.63 -17.20
N ASP A 302 -18.99 -7.70 -17.73
CA ASP A 302 -18.47 -8.79 -18.54
C ASP A 302 -17.89 -9.94 -17.70
N VAL A 303 -17.66 -9.71 -16.40
CA VAL A 303 -17.01 -10.67 -15.49
C VAL A 303 -17.76 -10.90 -14.18
N LEU A 304 -18.69 -10.01 -13.80
CA LEU A 304 -19.54 -10.12 -12.62
C LEU A 304 -21.02 -10.12 -13.01
N THR A 305 -21.80 -10.95 -12.32
CA THR A 305 -23.26 -11.00 -12.43
C THR A 305 -23.92 -9.99 -11.47
N PRO A 306 -25.22 -9.69 -11.64
CA PRO A 306 -25.97 -8.88 -10.65
C PRO A 306 -25.98 -9.49 -9.25
N GLU A 307 -25.97 -10.82 -9.14
CA GLU A 307 -25.90 -11.50 -7.84
C GLU A 307 -24.54 -11.28 -7.17
N ASP A 308 -23.45 -11.37 -7.95
CA ASP A 308 -22.10 -11.08 -7.44
C ASP A 308 -22.00 -9.64 -6.94
N ALA A 309 -22.58 -8.68 -7.67
CA ALA A 309 -22.61 -7.28 -7.28
C ALA A 309 -23.31 -7.08 -5.92
N VAL A 310 -24.46 -7.73 -5.70
CA VAL A 310 -25.17 -7.69 -4.40
C VAL A 310 -24.30 -8.28 -3.30
N LEU A 311 -23.68 -9.44 -3.51
CA LEU A 311 -22.87 -10.09 -2.47
C LEU A 311 -21.59 -9.30 -2.15
N ILE A 312 -20.94 -8.69 -3.14
CA ILE A 312 -19.82 -7.76 -2.92
C ILE A 312 -20.29 -6.56 -2.09
N HIS A 313 -21.46 -5.99 -2.43
CA HIS A 313 -22.00 -4.83 -1.71
C HIS A 313 -22.26 -5.14 -0.25
N GLU A 314 -22.85 -6.30 0.04
CA GLU A 314 -23.14 -6.72 1.40
C GLU A 314 -21.88 -7.08 2.19
N TYR A 315 -20.86 -7.65 1.55
CA TYR A 315 -19.53 -7.79 2.18
C TYR A 315 -18.94 -6.43 2.58
N ILE A 316 -19.03 -5.42 1.70
CA ILE A 316 -18.57 -4.06 2.02
C ILE A 316 -19.33 -3.47 3.20
N ARG A 317 -20.67 -3.63 3.24
CA ARG A 317 -21.50 -3.19 4.37
C ARG A 317 -21.12 -3.91 5.67
N ALA A 318 -20.88 -5.21 5.61
CA ALA A 318 -20.45 -6.00 6.76
C ALA A 318 -19.11 -5.52 7.30
N ARG A 319 -18.11 -5.31 6.43
CA ARG A 319 -16.80 -4.73 6.82
C ARG A 319 -16.93 -3.33 7.41
N ALA A 320 -17.77 -2.50 6.82
CA ALA A 320 -18.03 -1.15 7.34
C ALA A 320 -18.70 -1.19 8.72
N HIS A 321 -19.65 -2.11 8.94
CA HIS A 321 -20.28 -2.30 10.23
C HIS A 321 -19.27 -2.72 11.30
N GLU A 322 -18.50 -3.78 11.06
CA GLU A 322 -17.48 -4.30 12.00
C GLU A 322 -16.46 -3.21 12.40
N ASP A 323 -15.89 -2.50 11.43
CA ASP A 323 -14.90 -1.45 11.72
C ASP A 323 -15.52 -0.24 12.44
N ARG A 324 -16.79 0.05 12.19
CA ARG A 324 -17.51 1.11 12.89
C ARG A 324 -17.76 0.74 14.35
N GLU A 325 -18.15 -0.49 14.65
CA GLU A 325 -18.39 -0.94 16.03
C GLU A 325 -17.11 -0.89 16.86
N VAL A 326 -15.96 -1.24 16.27
CA VAL A 326 -14.65 -1.04 16.90
C VAL A 326 -14.34 0.44 17.12
N ALA A 327 -14.58 1.30 16.10
CA ALA A 327 -14.34 2.74 16.22
C ALA A 327 -15.21 3.42 17.30
N LEU A 328 -16.38 2.86 17.60
CA LEU A 328 -17.26 3.31 18.68
C LEU A 328 -16.92 2.72 20.05
N GLY A 329 -15.99 1.76 20.12
CA GLY A 329 -15.63 1.05 21.34
C GLY A 329 -16.65 -0.01 21.77
N ASN A 330 -17.56 -0.42 20.87
CA ASN A 330 -18.52 -1.49 21.13
C ASN A 330 -17.89 -2.89 20.98
N GLN A 331 -16.75 -2.97 20.28
CA GLN A 331 -15.96 -4.18 20.07
C GLN A 331 -14.46 -3.88 20.21
N GLU A 332 -13.68 -4.87 20.65
CA GLU A 332 -12.22 -4.73 20.79
C GLU A 332 -11.49 -4.88 19.45
N GLN A 333 -11.95 -5.80 18.60
CA GLN A 333 -11.38 -6.12 17.30
C GLN A 333 -12.50 -6.42 16.31
N PRO A 334 -12.34 -6.07 15.02
CA PRO A 334 -13.36 -6.35 14.01
C PRO A 334 -13.21 -7.78 13.49
N ARG A 335 -14.31 -8.37 13.00
CA ARG A 335 -14.23 -9.54 12.12
C ARG A 335 -13.69 -9.12 10.75
N PHE A 336 -12.48 -9.55 10.40
CA PHE A 336 -11.83 -9.19 9.14
C PHE A 336 -12.28 -10.03 7.94
N THR A 337 -12.81 -11.24 8.18
CA THR A 337 -13.08 -12.27 7.16
C THR A 337 -14.28 -13.13 7.58
N TRP A 338 -15.06 -13.57 6.61
CA TRP A 338 -16.14 -14.55 6.72
C TRP A 338 -15.77 -15.89 6.07
N MET A 339 -14.57 -16.00 5.50
CA MET A 339 -14.09 -17.24 4.87
C MET A 339 -13.96 -18.41 5.86
N ASP A 340 -13.86 -18.12 7.15
CA ASP A 340 -13.91 -19.10 8.24
C ASP A 340 -15.22 -19.91 8.25
N SER A 341 -16.33 -19.32 7.79
CA SER A 341 -17.62 -20.01 7.67
C SER A 341 -17.69 -21.06 6.56
N LEU A 342 -16.66 -21.17 5.71
CA LEU A 342 -16.57 -22.16 4.63
C LEU A 342 -15.76 -23.39 5.01
N GLU A 343 -15.24 -23.45 6.25
CA GLU A 343 -14.43 -24.56 6.76
C GLU A 343 -15.25 -25.63 7.51
N ASP A 344 -16.56 -25.38 7.76
CA ASP A 344 -17.54 -26.28 8.38
C ASP A 344 -18.43 -27.02 7.34
#